data_AF-A0A327Z3E7-F1
#
_entry.id   AF-A0A327Z3E7-F1
#
_cell.length_a   1.000
_cell.length_b   1.000
_cell.length_c   1.000
_cell.angle_alpha   90.00
_cell.angle_beta   90.00
_cell.angle_gamma   90.00
#
_symmetry.space_group_name_H-M   'P 1'
#
loop_
_entity.id
_entity.type
_entity.pdbx_description
1 polymer ?
#
loop_
_entity_poly.entity_id
_entity_poly.type
_entity_poly.pdbx_seq_one_letter_code
_entity_poly.pdbx_strand_id
1 'polypeptide(L)'
;MRYTPLRRVALVAAGALLGLTGLMSVASPASATDNTEPLPGCVSSTDAKLEVSGWEGGKTNAVVTYKDAAPLCDDLVVNMLSYTATSAKFALPQYLFGSQTQQINKDATSGTLTFSGVPVPDCYAQVDLVRGKRIINPLVSNDDLYGTRKLAHWNGGQGVCSAKPVAEPVSDCDGNVKISLVNPKTTDATKFEITADGGYSETVTVEPNSLGSVTVPATNATNISVKAAGKELYAGSWAKPEGCVTPEPVPAVLTSASTCDELTFKVVNPAGGKDATVTFTPNEGNGDAKTVTVKAGETTDVSFPAKENLAVTVSGDLTNSNGIVSWTKPEDCATTPPTEGTPSASPSVSTPAETPSATPSESTATPSESASTSTTPVATTPVSDNDESLPVTGAAAGGVAGGAALLVAVGAGLFFMARRRKLNFKA
;
A
#
# COMPACT_ATOMS: atom_id res chain seq x y z
N MET A 1 50.64 -7.48 -14.64
CA MET A 1 49.24 -7.87 -14.40
C MET A 1 48.55 -7.98 -15.75
N ARG A 2 48.20 -9.20 -16.15
CA ARG A 2 47.56 -9.50 -17.45
C ARG A 2 46.04 -9.37 -17.27
N TYR A 3 45.42 -8.46 -18.01
CA TYR A 3 43.97 -8.33 -18.09
C TYR A 3 43.42 -9.26 -19.17
N THR A 4 42.53 -10.18 -18.79
CA THR A 4 41.84 -11.12 -19.67
C THR A 4 40.52 -10.52 -20.20
N PRO A 5 40.25 -10.57 -21.51
CA PRO A 5 39.01 -10.06 -22.11
C PRO A 5 38.02 -11.21 -22.37
N LEU A 6 37.22 -11.61 -21.37
CA LEU A 6 36.18 -12.64 -21.53
C LEU A 6 34.89 -12.33 -20.73
N ARG A 7 34.32 -11.12 -20.93
CA ARG A 7 32.97 -10.79 -20.41
C ARG A 7 32.13 -9.94 -21.38
N ARG A 8 32.06 -10.34 -22.65
CA ARG A 8 31.09 -9.75 -23.60
C ARG A 8 30.53 -10.78 -24.59
N VAL A 9 29.90 -11.85 -24.13
CA VAL A 9 29.10 -12.75 -25.02
C VAL A 9 27.88 -13.40 -24.32
N ALA A 10 27.34 -12.85 -23.22
CA ALA A 10 26.22 -13.50 -22.51
C ALA A 10 24.94 -12.65 -22.41
N LEU A 11 24.60 -11.88 -23.46
CA LEU A 11 23.39 -11.05 -23.47
C LEU A 11 22.77 -10.89 -24.87
N VAL A 12 22.58 -11.99 -25.61
CA VAL A 12 21.68 -12.02 -26.78
C VAL A 12 21.08 -13.42 -26.94
N ALA A 13 20.09 -13.78 -26.13
CA ALA A 13 19.19 -14.93 -26.35
C ALA A 13 17.94 -14.91 -25.45
N ALA A 14 17.31 -13.74 -25.24
CA ALA A 14 16.05 -13.64 -24.50
C ALA A 14 15.20 -12.48 -25.04
N GLY A 15 14.91 -12.48 -26.34
CA GLY A 15 14.20 -11.39 -27.00
C GLY A 15 13.41 -11.81 -28.24
N ALA A 16 12.62 -12.88 -28.13
CA ALA A 16 11.78 -13.34 -29.25
C ALA A 16 10.46 -13.99 -28.83
N LEU A 17 9.83 -13.58 -27.72
CA LEU A 17 8.51 -14.09 -27.30
C LEU A 17 7.65 -13.06 -26.51
N LEU A 18 7.78 -11.76 -26.80
CA LEU A 18 6.86 -10.71 -26.29
C LEU A 18 6.64 -9.62 -27.35
N GLY A 19 6.29 -10.02 -28.56
CA GLY A 19 6.03 -9.10 -29.68
C GLY A 19 4.66 -9.33 -30.31
N LEU A 20 3.58 -9.07 -29.58
CA LEU A 20 2.25 -8.81 -30.15
C LEU A 20 1.29 -8.16 -29.15
N THR A 21 1.70 -7.02 -28.59
CA THR A 21 0.81 -6.08 -27.90
C THR A 21 1.08 -4.68 -28.44
N GLY A 22 0.18 -4.17 -29.27
CA GLY A 22 0.31 -2.82 -29.80
C GLY A 22 -0.65 -2.50 -30.92
N LEU A 23 -1.91 -2.20 -30.56
CA LEU A 23 -2.75 -1.14 -31.13
C LEU A 23 -4.18 -1.31 -30.60
N MET A 24 -4.48 -0.66 -29.48
CA MET A 24 -5.84 -0.18 -29.22
C MET A 24 -5.76 1.22 -28.63
N SER A 25 -6.42 2.12 -29.34
CA SER A 25 -6.65 3.53 -29.10
C SER A 25 -7.11 3.85 -27.68
N VAL A 26 -6.47 4.85 -27.07
CA VAL A 26 -6.93 5.51 -25.85
C VAL A 26 -8.08 6.44 -26.22
N ALA A 27 -9.32 6.01 -25.96
CA ALA A 27 -10.46 6.89 -25.82
C ALA A 27 -11.07 6.60 -24.44
N SER A 28 -10.82 7.48 -23.48
CA SER A 28 -11.43 7.39 -22.15
C SER A 28 -12.91 7.81 -22.25
N PRO A 29 -13.89 6.98 -21.86
CA PRO A 29 -15.21 7.49 -21.56
C PRO A 29 -15.19 8.05 -20.13
N ALA A 30 -15.77 9.24 -19.98
CA ALA A 30 -16.05 9.85 -18.70
C ALA A 30 -16.89 8.89 -17.83
N SER A 31 -16.45 8.66 -16.59
CA SER A 31 -17.22 7.93 -15.60
C SER A 31 -18.33 8.84 -15.08
N ALA A 32 -19.53 8.70 -15.63
CA ALA A 32 -20.75 9.23 -15.01
C ALA A 32 -21.27 8.17 -14.02
N THR A 33 -21.50 8.62 -12.79
CA THR A 33 -22.06 7.83 -11.70
C THR A 33 -23.53 7.52 -11.93
N ASP A 34 -23.85 6.24 -11.68
CA ASP A 34 -25.05 5.73 -11.02
C ASP A 34 -26.42 5.76 -11.74
N ASN A 35 -27.07 4.59 -11.65
CA ASN A 35 -28.46 4.27 -12.04
C ASN A 35 -28.76 4.12 -13.54
N THR A 36 -28.20 3.09 -14.17
CA THR A 36 -28.77 2.54 -15.41
C THR A 36 -29.64 1.35 -15.03
N GLU A 37 -30.95 1.46 -15.20
CA GLU A 37 -31.81 0.27 -15.31
C GLU A 37 -31.19 -0.69 -16.33
N PRO A 38 -31.16 -2.02 -16.07
CA PRO A 38 -30.61 -2.97 -17.01
C PRO A 38 -31.33 -2.80 -18.35
N LEU A 39 -30.57 -2.51 -19.41
CA LEU A 39 -31.08 -2.44 -20.77
C LEU A 39 -31.98 -3.66 -21.00
N PRO A 40 -33.27 -3.49 -21.38
CA PRO A 40 -34.16 -4.61 -21.59
C PRO A 40 -33.59 -5.47 -22.72
N GLY A 41 -32.94 -6.59 -22.36
CA GLY A 41 -32.30 -7.48 -23.32
C GLY A 41 -30.94 -8.07 -22.93
N CYS A 42 -30.34 -7.74 -21.78
CA CYS A 42 -29.11 -8.39 -21.29
C CYS A 42 -29.32 -9.10 -19.94
N VAL A 43 -28.43 -10.04 -19.59
CA VAL A 43 -28.42 -10.79 -18.32
C VAL A 43 -27.30 -10.27 -17.43
N SER A 44 -27.60 -9.95 -16.16
CA SER A 44 -26.58 -9.50 -15.22
C SER A 44 -25.56 -10.61 -14.91
N SER A 45 -24.32 -10.25 -14.59
CA SER A 45 -23.31 -11.25 -14.20
C SER A 45 -23.63 -11.96 -12.89
N THR A 46 -24.61 -11.52 -12.11
CA THR A 46 -25.09 -12.20 -10.88
C THR A 46 -26.24 -13.16 -11.15
N ASP A 47 -27.04 -12.91 -12.19
CA ASP A 47 -28.20 -13.73 -12.55
C ASP A 47 -27.89 -14.73 -13.67
N ALA A 48 -26.76 -14.55 -14.38
CA ALA A 48 -26.32 -15.44 -15.43
C ALA A 48 -26.27 -16.90 -14.94
N LYS A 49 -26.90 -17.80 -15.68
CA LYS A 49 -26.90 -19.24 -15.40
C LYS A 49 -25.58 -19.85 -15.86
N LEU A 50 -24.92 -20.57 -14.96
CA LEU A 50 -23.60 -21.16 -15.20
C LEU A 50 -23.68 -22.67 -15.04
N GLU A 51 -23.05 -23.37 -15.97
CA GLU A 51 -22.85 -24.81 -15.89
C GLU A 51 -21.41 -25.08 -15.43
N VAL A 52 -21.26 -25.85 -14.36
CA VAL A 52 -19.94 -26.27 -13.84
C VAL A 52 -19.72 -27.73 -14.17
N SER A 53 -18.60 -28.04 -14.82
CA SER A 53 -18.19 -29.41 -15.16
C SER A 53 -16.72 -29.65 -14.81
N GLY A 54 -16.31 -30.91 -14.75
CA GLY A 54 -14.93 -31.30 -14.41
C GLY A 54 -14.51 -31.00 -12.96
N TRP A 55 -15.45 -30.54 -12.12
CA TRP A 55 -15.21 -30.30 -10.71
C TRP A 55 -14.99 -31.61 -9.96
N GLU A 56 -13.84 -31.72 -9.31
CA GLU A 56 -13.50 -32.82 -8.42
C GLU A 56 -13.02 -32.23 -7.09
N GLY A 57 -13.71 -32.54 -6.00
CA GLY A 57 -13.39 -31.99 -4.68
C GLY A 57 -11.93 -32.25 -4.28
N GLY A 58 -11.27 -31.22 -3.77
CA GLY A 58 -9.84 -31.27 -3.40
C GLY A 58 -8.87 -31.10 -4.56
N LYS A 59 -9.39 -31.06 -5.80
CA LYS A 59 -8.65 -30.63 -6.99
C LYS A 59 -9.12 -29.24 -7.41
N THR A 60 -8.36 -28.62 -8.30
CA THR A 60 -8.67 -27.28 -8.82
C THR A 60 -8.86 -27.28 -10.32
N ASN A 61 -9.42 -28.37 -10.84
CA ASN A 61 -9.86 -28.45 -12.23
C ASN A 61 -11.36 -28.17 -12.25
N ALA A 62 -11.77 -27.21 -13.08
CA ALA A 62 -13.17 -26.92 -13.31
C ALA A 62 -13.33 -26.21 -14.65
N VAL A 63 -14.44 -26.47 -15.32
CA VAL A 63 -14.86 -25.75 -16.51
C VAL A 63 -16.20 -25.09 -16.21
N VAL A 64 -16.25 -23.77 -16.33
CA VAL A 64 -17.47 -22.98 -16.14
C VAL A 64 -17.92 -22.47 -17.49
N THR A 65 -19.14 -22.83 -17.88
CA THR A 65 -19.73 -22.42 -19.15
C THR A 65 -20.89 -21.46 -18.89
N TYR A 66 -20.88 -20.34 -19.61
CA TYR A 66 -22.01 -19.44 -19.74
C TYR A 66 -22.58 -19.60 -21.15
N LYS A 67 -23.90 -19.70 -21.24
CA LYS A 67 -24.63 -19.70 -22.52
C LYS A 67 -26.05 -19.20 -22.28
N ASP A 68 -26.38 -18.07 -22.90
CA ASP A 68 -27.72 -17.50 -22.85
C ASP A 68 -28.09 -16.90 -24.22
N ALA A 69 -29.39 -16.69 -24.45
CA ALA A 69 -29.87 -16.00 -25.64
C ALA A 69 -29.56 -14.51 -25.59
N ALA A 70 -29.54 -13.93 -24.39
CA ALA A 70 -29.21 -12.53 -24.15
C ALA A 70 -27.73 -12.32 -23.80
N PRO A 71 -27.10 -11.21 -24.23
CA PRO A 71 -25.74 -10.86 -23.84
C PRO A 71 -25.60 -10.57 -22.34
N LEU A 72 -24.37 -10.65 -21.81
CA LEU A 72 -24.06 -10.17 -20.46
C LEU A 72 -24.13 -8.64 -20.37
N CYS A 73 -24.78 -8.11 -19.33
CA CYS A 73 -24.80 -6.66 -19.05
C CYS A 73 -23.44 -6.14 -18.56
N ASP A 74 -22.66 -7.00 -17.91
CA ASP A 74 -21.40 -6.68 -17.26
C ASP A 74 -20.45 -7.90 -17.25
N ASP A 75 -19.17 -7.69 -16.97
CA ASP A 75 -18.18 -8.77 -17.00
C ASP A 75 -18.48 -9.85 -15.97
N LEU A 76 -18.63 -11.09 -16.44
CA LEU A 76 -18.81 -12.24 -15.60
C LEU A 76 -17.46 -12.75 -15.12
N VAL A 77 -17.15 -12.50 -13.85
CA VAL A 77 -15.92 -12.94 -13.19
C VAL A 77 -16.17 -14.20 -12.37
N VAL A 78 -15.28 -15.18 -12.45
CA VAL A 78 -15.28 -16.38 -11.62
C VAL A 78 -13.88 -16.63 -11.07
N ASN A 79 -13.80 -17.02 -9.80
CA ASN A 79 -12.55 -17.30 -9.10
C ASN A 79 -12.55 -18.75 -8.61
N MET A 80 -11.44 -19.43 -8.84
CA MET A 80 -11.07 -20.66 -8.14
C MET A 80 -10.14 -20.27 -6.99
N LEU A 81 -10.48 -20.66 -5.78
CA LEU A 81 -9.79 -20.27 -4.55
C LEU A 81 -9.48 -21.53 -3.73
N SER A 82 -8.29 -21.60 -3.15
CA SER A 82 -7.96 -22.59 -2.14
C SER A 82 -7.61 -21.88 -0.83
N TYR A 83 -8.04 -22.45 0.27
CA TYR A 83 -7.81 -21.95 1.61
C TYR A 83 -7.18 -23.02 2.49
N THR A 84 -6.33 -22.60 3.41
CA THR A 84 -5.96 -23.42 4.57
C THR A 84 -7.14 -23.47 5.55
N ALA A 85 -7.38 -24.61 6.18
CA ALA A 85 -8.54 -24.80 7.06
C ALA A 85 -8.18 -25.33 8.45
N THR A 86 -9.03 -24.96 9.40
CA THR A 86 -9.33 -25.55 10.71
C THR A 86 -9.21 -27.06 10.85
N SER A 87 -9.97 -27.72 9.99
CA SER A 87 -10.35 -29.11 10.09
C SER A 87 -10.75 -29.60 8.70
N ALA A 88 -10.99 -30.91 8.53
CA ALA A 88 -11.54 -31.44 7.29
C ALA A 88 -12.99 -30.97 7.00
N LYS A 89 -13.67 -30.38 7.98
CA LYS A 89 -14.98 -29.73 7.83
C LYS A 89 -14.81 -28.21 7.81
N PHE A 90 -15.83 -27.51 7.30
CA PHE A 90 -15.86 -26.05 7.35
C PHE A 90 -15.64 -25.57 8.78
N ALA A 91 -14.58 -24.81 8.98
CA ALA A 91 -14.23 -24.17 10.25
C ALA A 91 -13.49 -22.87 9.94
N LEU A 92 -13.72 -21.86 10.76
CA LEU A 92 -13.05 -20.56 10.70
C LEU A 92 -11.99 -20.48 11.81
N PRO A 93 -10.93 -19.69 11.64
CA PRO A 93 -10.61 -18.91 10.44
C PRO A 93 -10.02 -19.77 9.31
N GLN A 94 -10.08 -19.26 8.07
CA GLN A 94 -9.39 -19.83 6.91
C GLN A 94 -8.64 -18.75 6.16
N TYR A 95 -7.46 -19.10 5.64
CA TYR A 95 -6.57 -18.14 4.95
C TYR A 95 -6.35 -18.58 3.52
N LEU A 96 -6.46 -17.64 2.59
CA LEU A 96 -6.28 -17.88 1.17
C LEU A 96 -4.86 -18.42 0.92
N PHE A 97 -4.78 -19.56 0.25
CA PHE A 97 -3.54 -20.25 -0.10
C PHE A 97 -3.20 -20.08 -1.58
N GLY A 98 -4.21 -20.14 -2.44
CA GLY A 98 -4.04 -20.00 -3.89
C GLY A 98 -5.30 -19.45 -4.53
N SER A 99 -5.15 -18.77 -5.67
CA SER A 99 -6.29 -18.30 -6.44
C SER A 99 -6.01 -18.27 -7.95
N GLN A 100 -7.07 -18.36 -8.73
CA GLN A 100 -7.07 -18.10 -10.17
C GLN A 100 -8.38 -17.40 -10.51
N THR A 101 -8.30 -16.26 -11.19
CA THR A 101 -9.46 -15.48 -11.64
C THR A 101 -9.56 -15.58 -13.15
N GLN A 102 -10.78 -15.77 -13.65
CA GLN A 102 -11.09 -15.70 -15.07
C GLN A 102 -12.37 -14.92 -15.30
N GLN A 103 -12.55 -14.45 -16.53
CA GLN A 103 -13.69 -13.62 -16.89
C GLN A 103 -14.21 -13.89 -18.29
N ILE A 104 -15.52 -13.72 -18.46
CA ILE A 104 -16.18 -13.56 -19.74
C ILE A 104 -16.60 -12.09 -19.81
N ASN A 105 -16.15 -11.40 -20.86
CA ASN A 105 -16.44 -9.97 -21.01
C ASN A 105 -17.94 -9.74 -21.22
N LYS A 106 -18.42 -8.55 -20.85
CA LYS A 106 -19.75 -8.05 -21.20
C LYS A 106 -20.04 -8.20 -22.70
N ASP A 107 -21.32 -8.17 -23.05
CA ASP A 107 -21.85 -8.36 -24.41
C ASP A 107 -21.71 -9.79 -24.98
N ALA A 108 -20.99 -10.69 -24.30
CA ALA A 108 -20.92 -12.08 -24.68
C ALA A 108 -22.27 -12.79 -24.43
N THR A 109 -22.71 -13.63 -25.37
CA THR A 109 -23.85 -14.55 -25.22
C THR A 109 -23.44 -15.95 -24.80
N SER A 110 -22.14 -16.25 -24.88
CA SER A 110 -21.57 -17.50 -24.39
C SER A 110 -20.08 -17.35 -24.08
N GLY A 111 -19.54 -18.27 -23.29
CA GLY A 111 -18.11 -18.38 -23.05
C GLY A 111 -17.77 -19.54 -22.12
N THR A 112 -16.49 -19.91 -22.10
CA THR A 112 -15.99 -21.03 -21.30
C THR A 112 -14.75 -20.59 -20.53
N LEU A 113 -14.75 -20.81 -19.23
CA LEU A 113 -13.63 -20.55 -18.32
C LEU A 113 -13.05 -21.88 -17.83
N THR A 114 -11.75 -22.10 -18.02
CA THR A 114 -11.09 -23.37 -17.67
C THR A 114 -10.08 -23.15 -16.56
N PHE A 115 -10.39 -23.61 -15.35
CA PHE A 115 -9.54 -23.51 -14.18
C PHE A 115 -8.68 -24.78 -14.05
N SER A 116 -7.42 -24.58 -13.72
CA SER A 116 -6.46 -25.67 -13.48
C SER A 116 -5.23 -25.12 -12.77
N GLY A 117 -4.62 -25.92 -11.90
CA GLY A 117 -3.32 -25.59 -11.32
C GLY A 117 -3.32 -24.51 -10.23
N VAL A 118 -4.46 -24.21 -9.61
CA VAL A 118 -4.46 -23.47 -8.33
C VAL A 118 -3.84 -24.39 -7.28
N PRO A 119 -2.80 -23.95 -6.55
CA PRO A 119 -2.17 -24.80 -5.56
C PRO A 119 -3.16 -25.08 -4.41
N VAL A 120 -3.22 -26.32 -3.93
CA VAL A 120 -3.99 -26.74 -2.74
C VAL A 120 -2.97 -27.23 -1.72
N PRO A 121 -3.07 -26.83 -0.44
CA PRO A 121 -2.08 -27.24 0.52
C PRO A 121 -2.31 -28.71 0.93
N ASP A 122 -1.25 -29.44 1.25
CA ASP A 122 -1.28 -30.87 1.67
C ASP A 122 -1.77 -31.04 3.13
N CYS A 123 -2.79 -30.28 3.51
CA CYS A 123 -3.37 -30.24 4.85
C CYS A 123 -4.89 -30.06 4.77
N TYR A 124 -5.56 -29.85 5.90
CA TYR A 124 -6.95 -29.43 5.91
C TYR A 124 -7.13 -28.16 5.08
N ALA A 125 -8.00 -28.23 4.10
CA ALA A 125 -8.19 -27.19 3.11
C ALA A 125 -9.64 -27.06 2.67
N GLN A 126 -9.96 -25.88 2.16
CA GLN A 126 -11.20 -25.60 1.45
C GLN A 126 -10.86 -25.17 0.02
N VAL A 127 -11.61 -25.66 -0.96
CA VAL A 127 -11.53 -25.18 -2.35
C VAL A 127 -12.90 -24.64 -2.70
N ASP A 128 -12.94 -23.40 -3.19
CA ASP A 128 -14.15 -22.67 -3.53
C ASP A 128 -14.09 -22.18 -4.98
N LEU A 129 -15.15 -22.45 -5.74
CA LEU A 129 -15.39 -21.84 -7.05
C LEU A 129 -16.50 -20.81 -6.89
N VAL A 130 -16.21 -19.53 -7.10
CA VAL A 130 -17.10 -18.42 -6.72
C VAL A 130 -17.25 -17.42 -7.85
N ARG A 131 -18.48 -16.96 -8.10
CA ARG A 131 -18.76 -15.86 -9.04
C ARG A 131 -18.53 -14.49 -8.40
N GLY A 132 -18.24 -13.48 -9.21
CA GLY A 132 -18.05 -12.08 -8.83
C GLY A 132 -16.62 -11.74 -8.38
N LYS A 133 -16.29 -10.44 -8.37
CA LYS A 133 -14.91 -9.93 -8.20
C LYS A 133 -14.34 -10.03 -6.78
N ARG A 134 -15.20 -10.06 -5.76
CA ARG A 134 -14.77 -10.00 -4.36
C ARG A 134 -14.19 -11.34 -3.90
N ILE A 135 -12.93 -11.34 -3.47
CA ILE A 135 -12.26 -12.44 -2.76
C ILE A 135 -12.21 -12.08 -1.27
N ILE A 136 -12.52 -13.02 -0.38
CA ILE A 136 -12.50 -12.83 1.08
C ILE A 136 -11.24 -13.51 1.61
N ASN A 137 -10.36 -12.75 2.24
CA ASN A 137 -9.17 -13.26 2.89
C ASN A 137 -8.80 -12.39 4.10
N PRO A 138 -8.76 -12.93 5.33
CA PRO A 138 -9.16 -14.29 5.70
C PRO A 138 -10.70 -14.46 5.77
N LEU A 139 -11.18 -15.71 5.67
CA LEU A 139 -12.54 -16.06 6.10
C LEU A 139 -12.52 -16.17 7.62
N VAL A 140 -13.16 -15.22 8.33
CA VAL A 140 -13.12 -15.13 9.81
C VAL A 140 -14.50 -15.05 10.47
N SER A 141 -15.55 -14.75 9.72
CA SER A 141 -16.91 -14.62 10.24
C SER A 141 -17.91 -15.38 9.38
N ASN A 142 -18.97 -15.90 10.00
CA ASN A 142 -20.11 -16.49 9.28
C ASN A 142 -20.95 -15.44 8.55
N ASP A 143 -20.88 -14.17 8.99
CA ASP A 143 -21.61 -13.06 8.36
C ASP A 143 -20.94 -12.59 7.07
N ASP A 144 -19.69 -13.00 6.83
CA ASP A 144 -18.91 -12.60 5.67
C ASP A 144 -18.37 -13.80 4.89
N LEU A 145 -19.30 -14.56 4.32
CA LEU A 145 -19.03 -15.71 3.45
C LEU A 145 -19.53 -15.47 2.02
N TYR A 146 -19.11 -16.32 1.09
CA TYR A 146 -19.53 -16.21 -0.31
C TYR A 146 -21.02 -16.44 -0.56
N GLY A 147 -21.72 -17.16 0.34
CA GLY A 147 -23.16 -17.42 0.23
C GLY A 147 -23.56 -17.97 -1.14
N THR A 148 -24.56 -17.33 -1.76
CA THR A 148 -25.10 -17.70 -3.08
C THR A 148 -24.14 -17.53 -4.24
N ARG A 149 -22.98 -16.87 -4.04
CA ARG A 149 -21.96 -16.73 -5.08
C ARG A 149 -21.13 -18.00 -5.30
N LYS A 150 -21.23 -18.97 -4.38
CA LYS A 150 -20.48 -20.22 -4.42
C LYS A 150 -21.11 -21.18 -5.44
N LEU A 151 -20.38 -21.46 -6.51
CA LEU A 151 -20.78 -22.35 -7.60
C LEU A 151 -20.48 -23.81 -7.28
N ALA A 152 -19.32 -24.06 -6.65
CA ALA A 152 -18.91 -25.36 -6.16
C ALA A 152 -17.96 -25.18 -4.97
N HIS A 153 -17.89 -26.18 -4.10
CA HIS A 153 -16.94 -26.16 -2.99
C HIS A 153 -16.56 -27.56 -2.51
N TRP A 154 -15.46 -27.60 -1.77
CA TRP A 154 -14.98 -28.79 -1.09
C TRP A 154 -14.28 -28.38 0.21
N ASN A 155 -14.48 -29.18 1.26
CA ASN A 155 -13.72 -29.12 2.50
C ASN A 155 -13.14 -30.51 2.75
N GLY A 156 -11.87 -30.60 3.08
CA GLY A 156 -11.25 -31.89 3.37
C GLY A 156 -9.75 -31.76 3.64
N GLY A 157 -8.98 -32.77 3.25
CA GLY A 157 -7.54 -32.85 3.51
C GLY A 157 -7.22 -33.57 4.82
N GLN A 158 -5.94 -33.61 5.20
CA GLN A 158 -5.47 -34.31 6.40
C GLN A 158 -4.44 -33.48 7.17
N GLY A 159 -4.61 -33.40 8.49
CA GLY A 159 -3.69 -32.65 9.34
C GLY A 159 -3.86 -31.14 9.23
N VAL A 160 -3.46 -30.41 10.26
CA VAL A 160 -3.48 -28.95 10.23
C VAL A 160 -2.31 -28.42 9.39
N CYS A 161 -2.52 -27.31 8.68
CA CYS A 161 -1.49 -26.72 7.82
C CYS A 161 -0.33 -26.18 8.64
N SER A 162 0.80 -26.89 8.66
CA SER A 162 2.05 -26.42 9.28
C SER A 162 2.71 -25.32 8.43
N ALA A 163 2.07 -24.16 8.35
CA ALA A 163 2.68 -23.00 7.75
C ALA A 163 3.71 -22.41 8.74
N LYS A 164 4.83 -21.91 8.21
CA LYS A 164 5.88 -21.31 9.04
C LYS A 164 5.45 -19.89 9.42
N PRO A 165 5.77 -19.42 10.63
CA PRO A 165 5.67 -18.01 11.01
C PRO A 165 6.21 -17.08 9.92
N VAL A 166 5.50 -15.98 9.66
CA VAL A 166 5.87 -14.96 8.67
C VAL A 166 5.91 -13.60 9.36
N ALA A 167 6.85 -12.74 8.95
CA ALA A 167 6.93 -11.35 9.36
C ALA A 167 6.94 -10.46 8.11
N GLU A 168 5.99 -9.53 8.01
CA GLU A 168 5.81 -8.65 6.85
C GLU A 168 5.94 -7.19 7.28
N PRO A 169 7.03 -6.50 6.90
CA PRO A 169 7.22 -5.08 7.22
C PRO A 169 6.45 -4.17 6.26
N VAL A 170 5.92 -3.07 6.79
CA VAL A 170 5.33 -1.97 6.03
C VAL A 170 5.91 -0.67 6.57
N SER A 171 6.64 0.04 5.71
CA SER A 171 7.20 1.36 6.04
C SER A 171 6.14 2.44 5.89
N ASP A 172 6.09 3.41 6.81
CA ASP A 172 5.26 4.62 6.65
C ASP A 172 6.09 5.81 6.11
N CYS A 173 5.46 6.96 5.89
CA CYS A 173 6.15 8.16 5.41
C CYS A 173 6.94 8.90 6.49
N ASP A 174 6.71 8.59 7.76
CA ASP A 174 7.32 9.23 8.93
C ASP A 174 8.60 8.53 9.39
N GLY A 175 8.96 7.42 8.75
CA GLY A 175 10.17 6.65 9.05
C GLY A 175 9.95 5.38 9.86
N ASN A 176 8.73 5.13 10.36
CA ASN A 176 8.45 3.95 11.17
C ASN A 176 8.19 2.73 10.28
N VAL A 177 8.41 1.55 10.86
CA VAL A 177 8.14 0.27 10.20
C VAL A 177 7.16 -0.53 11.05
N LYS A 178 5.93 -0.68 10.54
CA LYS A 178 4.94 -1.59 11.13
C LYS A 178 5.18 -3.00 10.60
N ILE A 179 5.45 -3.94 11.49
CA ILE A 179 5.69 -5.34 11.16
C ILE A 179 4.43 -6.12 11.51
N SER A 180 3.80 -6.72 10.50
CA SER A 180 2.70 -7.67 10.68
C SER A 180 3.28 -9.06 10.93
N LEU A 181 2.91 -9.66 12.06
CA LEU A 181 3.40 -10.95 12.51
C LEU A 181 2.29 -11.97 12.30
N VAL A 182 2.54 -12.92 11.42
CA VAL A 182 1.58 -13.98 11.12
C VAL A 182 2.09 -15.24 11.77
N ASN A 183 1.31 -15.82 12.68
CA ASN A 183 1.51 -17.20 13.12
C ASN A 183 0.52 -18.11 12.38
N PRO A 184 0.81 -18.49 11.13
CA PRO A 184 -0.11 -19.30 10.36
C PRO A 184 -0.08 -20.72 10.94
N LYS A 185 -1.16 -21.05 11.64
CA LYS A 185 -1.58 -22.37 12.09
C LYS A 185 -0.49 -23.39 12.47
N THR A 186 0.36 -23.04 13.42
CA THR A 186 1.01 -24.00 14.32
C THR A 186 -0.01 -24.54 15.35
N THR A 187 0.31 -25.61 16.09
CA THR A 187 -0.48 -26.06 17.27
C THR A 187 -0.22 -25.20 18.50
N ASP A 188 0.86 -24.43 18.49
CA ASP A 188 1.41 -23.72 19.64
C ASP A 188 1.58 -22.23 19.34
N ALA A 189 1.48 -21.39 20.36
CA ALA A 189 1.79 -19.97 20.23
C ALA A 189 3.24 -19.76 19.76
N THR A 190 3.44 -18.82 18.85
CA THR A 190 4.77 -18.48 18.33
C THR A 190 5.24 -17.17 18.96
N LYS A 191 6.44 -17.20 19.55
CA LYS A 191 7.15 -16.00 20.01
C LYS A 191 7.94 -15.40 18.84
N PHE A 192 7.64 -14.14 18.55
CA PHE A 192 8.40 -13.31 17.62
C PHE A 192 9.31 -12.40 18.43
N GLU A 193 10.59 -12.46 18.15
CA GLU A 193 11.62 -11.59 18.72
C GLU A 193 11.99 -10.55 17.67
N ILE A 194 11.75 -9.27 17.97
CA ILE A 194 12.03 -8.15 17.09
C ILE A 194 13.14 -7.34 17.72
N THR A 195 14.25 -7.19 17.01
CA THR A 195 15.38 -6.37 17.44
C THR A 195 15.67 -5.32 16.38
N ALA A 196 16.04 -4.12 16.80
CA ALA A 196 16.47 -3.06 15.90
C ALA A 196 17.63 -2.24 16.51
N ASP A 197 18.09 -1.24 15.77
CA ASP A 197 19.18 -0.37 16.23
C ASP A 197 18.80 0.41 17.49
N GLY A 198 19.78 1.04 18.13
CA GLY A 198 19.55 1.83 19.35
C GLY A 198 19.10 1.00 20.55
N GLY A 199 19.33 -0.31 20.54
CA GLY A 199 18.95 -1.22 21.62
C GLY A 199 17.46 -1.57 21.66
N TYR A 200 16.70 -1.26 20.60
CA TYR A 200 15.29 -1.62 20.53
C TYR A 200 15.11 -3.14 20.49
N SER A 201 14.28 -3.66 21.38
CA SER A 201 13.94 -5.08 21.47
C SER A 201 12.52 -5.23 21.98
N GLU A 202 11.71 -5.98 21.24
CA GLU A 202 10.32 -6.28 21.60
C GLU A 202 10.03 -7.75 21.31
N THR A 203 9.24 -8.39 22.18
CA THR A 203 8.81 -9.78 21.99
C THR A 203 7.30 -9.83 21.94
N VAL A 204 6.76 -10.32 20.83
CA VAL A 204 5.32 -10.48 20.64
C VAL A 204 5.00 -11.97 20.55
N THR A 205 4.11 -12.45 21.42
CA THR A 205 3.59 -13.81 21.33
C THR A 205 2.30 -13.76 20.53
N VAL A 206 2.25 -14.50 19.43
CA VAL A 206 1.07 -14.59 18.56
C VAL A 206 0.50 -15.99 18.68
N GLU A 207 -0.73 -16.07 19.16
CA GLU A 207 -1.47 -17.32 19.30
C GLU A 207 -1.65 -18.03 17.93
N PRO A 208 -1.86 -19.35 17.92
CA PRO A 208 -2.20 -20.08 16.71
C PRO A 208 -3.33 -19.40 15.94
N ASN A 209 -3.15 -19.21 14.62
CA ASN A 209 -4.16 -18.59 13.75
C ASN A 209 -4.50 -17.14 14.12
N SER A 210 -3.57 -16.44 14.77
CA SER A 210 -3.73 -15.03 15.11
C SER A 210 -2.73 -14.16 14.35
N LEU A 211 -3.02 -12.87 14.31
CA LEU A 211 -2.13 -11.84 13.80
C LEU A 211 -1.63 -11.01 14.98
N GLY A 212 -0.34 -10.74 15.00
CA GLY A 212 0.26 -9.71 15.84
C GLY A 212 0.74 -8.55 14.98
N SER A 213 1.04 -7.43 15.62
CA SER A 213 1.79 -6.36 14.98
C SER A 213 2.66 -5.63 15.98
N VAL A 214 3.78 -5.12 15.51
CA VAL A 214 4.67 -4.25 16.27
C VAL A 214 5.11 -3.08 15.38
N THR A 215 5.34 -1.91 15.96
CA THR A 215 5.85 -0.75 15.22
C THR A 215 7.24 -0.42 15.71
N VAL A 216 8.23 -0.52 14.81
CA VAL A 216 9.60 -0.06 15.07
C VAL A 216 9.66 1.44 14.78
N PRO A 217 10.02 2.29 15.76
CA PRO A 217 10.12 3.73 15.57
C PRO A 217 11.19 4.12 14.54
N ALA A 218 11.00 5.26 13.88
CA ALA A 218 11.93 5.80 12.89
C ALA A 218 13.39 5.89 13.38
N THR A 219 13.60 6.21 14.65
CA THR A 219 14.93 6.30 15.28
C THR A 219 15.68 4.97 15.32
N ASN A 220 14.98 3.84 15.20
CA ASN A 220 15.53 2.49 15.36
C ASN A 220 15.45 1.66 14.06
N ALA A 221 14.73 2.14 13.04
CA ALA A 221 14.35 1.38 11.85
C ALA A 221 15.47 1.21 10.78
N THR A 222 16.73 1.15 11.18
CA THR A 222 17.87 0.99 10.27
C THR A 222 18.32 -0.47 10.11
N ASN A 223 18.32 -1.26 11.18
CA ASN A 223 18.68 -2.69 11.14
C ASN A 223 17.67 -3.53 11.91
N ILE A 224 16.51 -3.77 11.31
CA ILE A 224 15.44 -4.58 11.88
C ILE A 224 15.72 -6.05 11.61
N SER A 225 15.65 -6.90 12.63
CA SER A 225 15.65 -8.36 12.53
C SER A 225 14.44 -8.91 13.27
N VAL A 226 13.70 -9.81 12.63
CA VAL A 226 12.56 -10.52 13.22
C VAL A 226 12.84 -12.01 13.17
N LYS A 227 12.78 -12.65 14.34
CA LYS A 227 13.00 -14.09 14.51
C LYS A 227 11.78 -14.76 15.12
N ALA A 228 11.53 -15.99 14.72
CA ALA A 228 10.59 -16.88 15.40
C ALA A 228 11.22 -18.26 15.56
N ALA A 229 11.11 -18.85 16.76
CA ALA A 229 11.72 -20.13 17.11
C ALA A 229 13.23 -20.20 16.73
N GLY A 230 13.96 -19.10 16.97
CA GLY A 230 15.39 -18.98 16.65
C GLY A 230 15.73 -18.84 15.16
N LYS A 231 14.74 -18.86 14.26
CA LYS A 231 14.94 -18.67 12.83
C LYS A 231 14.60 -17.23 12.42
N GLU A 232 15.50 -16.60 11.67
CA GLU A 232 15.24 -15.29 11.07
C GLU A 232 14.18 -15.39 9.97
N LEU A 233 13.12 -14.59 10.13
CA LEU A 233 12.00 -14.47 9.19
C LEU A 233 12.16 -13.23 8.30
N TYR A 234 12.73 -12.17 8.86
CA TYR A 234 12.95 -10.91 8.16
C TYR A 234 14.22 -10.23 8.69
N ALA A 235 14.96 -9.60 7.77
CA ALA A 235 16.04 -8.67 8.06
C ALA A 235 15.98 -7.52 7.05
N GLY A 236 16.01 -6.27 7.52
CA GLY A 236 15.97 -5.11 6.64
C GLY A 236 15.88 -3.78 7.38
N SER A 237 15.54 -2.73 6.65
CA SER A 237 15.47 -1.35 7.14
C SER A 237 14.18 -0.68 6.66
N TRP A 238 13.86 0.47 7.21
CA TRP A 238 12.88 1.37 6.62
C TRP A 238 13.28 1.74 5.20
N ALA A 239 12.31 1.75 4.30
CA ALA A 239 12.45 2.24 2.94
C ALA A 239 11.27 3.15 2.62
N LYS A 240 11.56 4.37 2.16
CA LYS A 240 10.53 5.36 1.83
C LYS A 240 9.51 4.78 0.83
N PRO A 241 8.22 4.66 1.19
CA PRO A 241 7.19 4.18 0.28
C PRO A 241 7.01 5.07 -0.96
N GLU A 242 6.64 4.45 -2.08
CA GLU A 242 6.17 5.16 -3.26
C GLU A 242 4.87 5.91 -2.89
N GLY A 243 4.82 7.22 -3.15
CA GLY A 243 3.66 8.06 -2.79
C GLY A 243 3.82 8.87 -1.51
N CYS A 244 4.92 8.72 -0.76
CA CYS A 244 5.23 9.65 0.32
C CYS A 244 5.56 11.04 -0.24
N VAL A 245 4.55 11.91 -0.19
CA VAL A 245 4.68 13.32 -0.51
C VAL A 245 5.70 13.95 0.44
N THR A 246 6.81 14.43 -0.13
CA THR A 246 7.67 15.36 0.60
C THR A 246 6.85 16.64 0.72
N PRO A 247 6.54 17.15 1.93
CA PRO A 247 5.83 18.41 2.06
C PRO A 247 6.60 19.48 1.29
N GLU A 248 5.90 20.19 0.40
CA GLU A 248 6.51 21.24 -0.40
C GLU A 248 6.96 22.36 0.56
N PRO A 249 8.20 22.86 0.45
CA PRO A 249 8.70 23.85 1.38
C PRO A 249 7.85 25.12 1.28
N VAL A 250 7.41 25.64 2.42
CA VAL A 250 6.65 26.89 2.45
C VAL A 250 7.61 28.04 2.08
N PRO A 251 7.33 28.83 1.04
CA PRO A 251 8.28 29.84 0.58
C PRO A 251 8.39 31.01 1.58
N ALA A 252 9.56 31.67 1.60
CA ALA A 252 9.76 32.89 2.36
C ALA A 252 8.89 34.02 1.80
N VAL A 253 8.38 34.86 2.71
CA VAL A 253 7.52 36.01 2.37
C VAL A 253 8.19 37.32 2.79
N LEU A 254 7.94 38.37 1.99
CA LEU A 254 8.46 39.71 2.24
C LEU A 254 7.29 40.67 2.49
N THR A 255 7.41 41.49 3.52
CA THR A 255 6.54 42.66 3.73
C THR A 255 7.39 43.92 3.79
N SER A 256 6.84 45.06 3.36
CA SER A 256 7.54 46.35 3.38
C SER A 256 6.67 47.41 4.04
N ALA A 257 7.31 48.37 4.73
CA ALA A 257 6.66 49.48 5.39
C ALA A 257 7.49 50.75 5.19
N SER A 258 6.82 51.86 4.87
CA SER A 258 7.42 53.19 4.78
C SER A 258 7.06 53.99 6.04
N THR A 259 8.06 54.56 6.71
CA THR A 259 7.90 55.53 7.81
C THR A 259 8.44 56.89 7.37
N CYS A 260 8.36 57.91 8.22
CA CYS A 260 8.95 59.22 7.93
C CYS A 260 10.47 59.17 7.75
N ASP A 261 11.13 58.21 8.41
CA ASP A 261 12.58 58.15 8.52
C ASP A 261 13.20 57.01 7.72
N GLU A 262 12.46 55.93 7.42
CA GLU A 262 13.00 54.73 6.77
C GLU A 262 12.00 53.98 5.88
N LEU A 263 12.52 53.20 4.93
CA LEU A 263 11.84 52.10 4.24
C LEU A 263 12.37 50.78 4.81
N THR A 264 11.50 50.01 5.48
CA THR A 264 11.86 48.74 6.13
C THR A 264 11.26 47.56 5.38
N PHE A 265 12.04 46.49 5.26
CA PHE A 265 11.67 45.20 4.68
C PHE A 265 11.77 44.12 5.75
N LYS A 266 10.70 43.36 5.96
CA LYS A 266 10.66 42.20 6.86
C LYS A 266 10.56 40.93 6.03
N VAL A 267 11.60 40.09 6.12
CA VAL A 267 11.67 38.76 5.50
C VAL A 267 11.35 37.73 6.55
N VAL A 268 10.28 36.95 6.34
CA VAL A 268 9.89 35.84 7.22
C VAL A 268 10.09 34.53 6.47
N ASN A 269 10.98 33.67 6.98
CA ASN A 269 11.17 32.33 6.47
C ASN A 269 10.53 31.32 7.44
N PRO A 270 9.42 30.66 7.07
CA PRO A 270 8.76 29.70 7.96
C PRO A 270 9.65 28.49 8.30
N ALA A 271 9.38 27.82 9.42
CA ALA A 271 10.17 26.66 9.87
C ALA A 271 10.20 25.48 8.85
N GLY A 272 9.19 25.39 7.99
CA GLY A 272 9.11 24.42 6.90
C GLY A 272 9.68 24.91 5.56
N GLY A 273 10.31 26.10 5.52
CA GLY A 273 10.93 26.67 4.32
C GLY A 273 12.34 26.12 4.06
N LYS A 274 12.90 26.49 2.90
CA LYS A 274 14.35 26.36 2.64
C LYS A 274 15.04 27.68 2.97
N ASP A 275 16.34 27.66 3.22
CA ASP A 275 17.14 28.88 3.36
C ASP A 275 16.90 29.79 2.14
N ALA A 276 16.54 31.04 2.41
CA ALA A 276 16.16 32.01 1.38
C ALA A 276 17.17 33.15 1.35
N THR A 277 17.69 33.48 0.17
CA THR A 277 18.59 34.61 -0.03
C THR A 277 17.85 35.75 -0.73
N VAL A 278 17.86 36.94 -0.12
CA VAL A 278 17.20 38.14 -0.63
C VAL A 278 18.21 39.27 -0.74
N THR A 279 18.21 39.96 -1.88
CA THR A 279 19.05 41.12 -2.17
C THR A 279 18.20 42.35 -2.39
N PHE A 280 18.57 43.43 -1.70
CA PHE A 280 17.94 44.73 -1.73
C PHE A 280 18.90 45.74 -2.35
N THR A 281 18.54 46.29 -3.50
CA THR A 281 19.39 47.22 -4.26
C THR A 281 18.71 48.58 -4.37
N PRO A 282 19.14 49.59 -3.60
CA PRO A 282 18.67 50.98 -3.75
C PRO A 282 19.03 51.57 -5.12
N ASN A 283 18.27 52.55 -5.59
CA ASN A 283 18.64 53.36 -6.74
C ASN A 283 19.90 54.21 -6.46
N GLU A 284 20.60 54.62 -7.52
CA GLU A 284 21.87 55.35 -7.43
C GLU A 284 21.78 56.56 -6.48
N GLY A 285 22.79 56.70 -5.61
CA GLY A 285 22.86 57.77 -4.60
C GLY A 285 22.14 57.47 -3.27
N ASN A 286 21.45 56.33 -3.15
CA ASN A 286 20.69 55.95 -1.95
C ASN A 286 21.30 54.83 -1.11
N GLY A 287 22.59 54.54 -1.28
CA GLY A 287 23.36 53.61 -0.45
C GLY A 287 23.73 52.31 -1.15
N ASP A 288 24.42 51.43 -0.42
CA ASP A 288 24.88 50.13 -0.93
C ASP A 288 23.78 49.08 -0.91
N ALA A 289 23.89 48.10 -1.82
CA ALA A 289 23.03 46.93 -1.82
C ALA A 289 23.24 46.07 -0.56
N LYS A 290 22.17 45.49 -0.03
CA LYS A 290 22.19 44.61 1.14
C LYS A 290 21.67 43.23 0.75
N THR A 291 22.42 42.18 1.07
CA THR A 291 21.99 40.78 0.88
C THR A 291 21.85 40.11 2.24
N VAL A 292 20.74 39.40 2.44
CA VAL A 292 20.46 38.62 3.66
C VAL A 292 20.11 37.19 3.27
N THR A 293 20.63 36.23 4.03
CA THR A 293 20.23 34.83 3.98
C THR A 293 19.48 34.53 5.27
N VAL A 294 18.23 34.07 5.15
CA VAL A 294 17.34 33.80 6.28
C VAL A 294 17.11 32.29 6.32
N LYS A 295 17.48 31.64 7.43
CA LYS A 295 17.28 30.18 7.56
C LYS A 295 15.81 29.85 7.82
N ALA A 296 15.44 28.59 7.60
CA ALA A 296 14.12 28.10 7.95
C ALA A 296 13.78 28.43 9.42
N GLY A 297 12.65 29.10 9.65
CA GLY A 297 12.16 29.52 10.97
C GLY A 297 12.68 30.87 11.45
N GLU A 298 13.54 31.56 10.69
CA GLU A 298 14.08 32.87 11.06
C GLU A 298 13.29 34.04 10.44
N THR A 299 13.44 35.22 11.06
CA THR A 299 12.89 36.48 10.56
C THR A 299 13.96 37.55 10.65
N THR A 300 14.12 38.33 9.59
CA THR A 300 15.14 39.38 9.49
C THR A 300 14.55 40.65 8.90
N ASP A 301 14.96 41.79 9.45
CA ASP A 301 14.57 43.11 8.98
C ASP A 301 15.73 43.83 8.28
N VAL A 302 15.44 44.56 7.21
CA VAL A 302 16.40 45.38 6.44
C VAL A 302 15.82 46.76 6.22
N SER A 303 16.50 47.80 6.70
CA SER A 303 16.06 49.20 6.55
C SER A 303 16.96 50.02 5.62
N PHE A 304 16.36 51.01 4.96
CA PHE A 304 17.02 52.06 4.20
C PHE A 304 16.51 53.43 4.65
N PRO A 305 17.38 54.44 4.88
CA PRO A 305 16.95 55.78 5.27
C PRO A 305 16.02 56.42 4.22
N ALA A 306 14.91 57.01 4.66
CA ALA A 306 13.94 57.68 3.83
C ALA A 306 14.57 58.86 3.09
N LYS A 307 14.41 58.86 1.76
CA LYS A 307 14.85 59.93 0.88
C LYS A 307 13.82 60.10 -0.23
N GLU A 308 13.67 61.34 -0.70
CA GLU A 308 12.82 61.63 -1.85
C GLU A 308 13.30 60.82 -3.06
N ASN A 309 12.36 60.17 -3.76
CA ASN A 309 12.66 59.24 -4.88
C ASN A 309 13.46 57.98 -4.49
N LEU A 310 13.46 57.55 -3.22
CA LEU A 310 14.02 56.25 -2.84
C LEU A 310 13.21 55.11 -3.46
N ALA A 311 13.89 54.24 -4.21
CA ALA A 311 13.35 53.01 -4.73
C ALA A 311 14.35 51.88 -4.51
N VAL A 312 13.87 50.74 -3.96
CA VAL A 312 14.70 49.57 -3.68
C VAL A 312 14.20 48.41 -4.53
N THR A 313 15.10 47.86 -5.35
CA THR A 313 14.85 46.64 -6.12
C THR A 313 15.09 45.44 -5.24
N VAL A 314 14.07 44.62 -5.03
CA VAL A 314 14.13 43.37 -4.30
C VAL A 314 14.24 42.21 -5.29
N SER A 315 15.23 41.36 -5.08
CA SER A 315 15.47 40.16 -5.88
C SER A 315 15.93 39.00 -5.01
N GLY A 316 15.67 37.75 -5.43
CA GLY A 316 16.12 36.56 -4.73
C GLY A 316 15.04 35.47 -4.64
N ASP A 317 15.17 34.63 -3.61
CA ASP A 317 14.38 33.42 -3.38
C ASP A 317 12.99 33.73 -2.77
N LEU A 318 12.22 34.60 -3.43
CA LEU A 318 10.87 35.01 -3.04
C LEU A 318 9.87 34.62 -4.13
N THR A 319 8.81 33.89 -3.78
CA THR A 319 7.86 33.36 -4.77
C THR A 319 6.98 34.42 -5.41
N ASN A 320 6.72 35.56 -4.76
CA ASN A 320 5.81 36.60 -5.27
C ASN A 320 6.16 38.03 -4.82
N SER A 321 7.40 38.28 -4.38
CA SER A 321 7.78 39.57 -3.78
C SER A 321 9.03 40.21 -4.38
N ASN A 322 9.49 39.71 -5.53
CA ASN A 322 10.53 40.36 -6.31
C ASN A 322 9.93 41.56 -7.07
N GLY A 323 10.66 42.66 -7.11
CA GLY A 323 10.19 43.89 -7.75
C GLY A 323 10.77 45.15 -7.13
N ILE A 324 10.32 46.31 -7.62
CA ILE A 324 10.74 47.61 -7.11
C ILE A 324 9.74 48.05 -6.05
N VAL A 325 10.25 48.41 -4.87
CA VAL A 325 9.47 49.01 -3.80
C VAL A 325 9.94 50.45 -3.61
N SER A 326 9.05 51.39 -3.86
CA SER A 326 9.31 52.83 -3.69
C SER A 326 8.87 53.27 -2.31
N TRP A 327 9.71 54.06 -1.65
CA TRP A 327 9.31 54.74 -0.43
C TRP A 327 8.31 55.84 -0.79
N THR A 328 7.18 55.86 -0.10
CA THR A 328 6.17 56.92 -0.23
C THR A 328 6.06 57.61 1.11
N LYS A 329 6.29 58.93 1.13
CA LYS A 329 6.21 59.74 2.34
C LYS A 329 4.80 59.64 2.94
N PRO A 330 4.65 59.12 4.17
CA PRO A 330 3.37 59.14 4.88
C PRO A 330 2.85 60.58 5.11
N GLU A 331 1.53 60.76 5.10
CA GLU A 331 0.88 62.08 5.22
C GLU A 331 1.13 62.77 6.58
N ASP A 332 1.45 62.00 7.62
CA ASP A 332 1.70 62.44 8.99
C ASP A 332 3.12 62.96 9.24
N CYS A 333 4.01 62.91 8.25
CA CYS A 333 5.39 63.41 8.34
C CYS A 333 5.51 64.94 8.26
N ALA A 334 4.48 65.68 8.70
CA ALA A 334 4.49 67.13 8.76
C ALA A 334 5.46 67.61 9.85
N THR A 335 6.42 68.44 9.44
CA THR A 335 7.38 69.12 10.31
C THR A 335 6.65 70.03 11.29
N THR A 336 6.47 69.57 12.53
CA THR A 336 6.17 70.47 13.66
C THR A 336 7.51 70.92 14.25
N PRO A 337 7.82 72.23 14.36
CA PRO A 337 8.99 72.69 15.10
C PRO A 337 8.80 72.37 16.59
N PRO A 338 9.89 72.13 17.35
CA PRO A 338 9.78 71.81 18.77
C PRO A 338 9.22 73.02 19.51
N THR A 339 8.01 72.90 20.05
CA THR A 339 7.53 73.82 21.08
C THR A 339 8.01 73.29 22.42
N GLU A 340 9.05 73.95 22.91
CA GLU A 340 9.55 73.92 24.27
C GLU A 340 8.39 74.16 25.26
N GLY A 341 8.16 73.24 26.20
CA GLY A 341 7.20 73.49 27.28
C GLY A 341 6.70 72.27 28.04
N THR A 342 7.30 72.05 29.21
CA THR A 342 6.71 71.54 30.47
C THR A 342 7.18 70.14 30.92
N PRO A 343 7.93 70.05 32.04
CA PRO A 343 8.30 68.79 32.66
C PRO A 343 7.13 68.28 33.51
N SER A 344 6.70 67.04 33.27
CA SER A 344 5.83 66.31 34.20
C SER A 344 6.62 65.20 34.86
N ALA A 345 6.86 65.37 36.15
CA ALA A 345 7.62 64.47 37.01
C ALA A 345 6.78 63.26 37.48
N SER A 346 7.44 62.10 37.53
CA SER A 346 7.34 61.01 38.54
C SER A 346 6.02 60.25 38.75
N PRO A 347 6.02 59.07 39.42
CA PRO A 347 7.16 58.20 39.80
C PRO A 347 7.01 56.72 39.43
N SER A 348 8.13 56.02 39.59
CA SER A 348 8.28 54.56 39.73
C SER A 348 7.26 53.91 40.66
N VAL A 349 6.79 52.71 40.29
CA VAL A 349 6.49 51.65 41.25
C VAL A 349 7.07 50.35 40.73
N SER A 350 8.09 49.89 41.43
CA SER A 350 8.62 48.54 41.41
C SER A 350 7.85 47.70 42.42
N THR A 351 7.38 46.51 42.07
CA THR A 351 7.15 45.45 43.06
C THR A 351 7.39 44.05 42.45
N PRO A 352 8.14 43.17 43.14
CA PRO A 352 8.46 41.81 42.72
C PRO A 352 7.54 40.76 43.39
N ALA A 353 7.52 39.51 42.87
CA ALA A 353 7.36 38.24 43.60
C ALA A 353 7.03 37.10 42.60
N GLU A 354 7.93 36.12 42.43
CA GLU A 354 7.90 34.77 43.01
C GLU A 354 7.17 33.70 42.15
N THR A 355 8.00 32.88 41.47
CA THR A 355 8.16 31.41 41.50
C THR A 355 7.09 30.51 42.19
N PRO A 356 7.16 29.17 42.01
CA PRO A 356 6.45 28.34 41.03
C PRO A 356 5.35 27.47 41.68
N SER A 357 4.53 26.78 40.89
CA SER A 357 3.81 25.61 41.42
C SER A 357 3.58 24.54 40.37
N ALA A 358 4.18 23.38 40.65
CA ALA A 358 3.90 22.10 40.03
C ALA A 358 2.54 21.57 40.51
N THR A 359 1.93 20.67 39.73
CA THR A 359 1.54 19.30 40.15
C THR A 359 0.51 18.73 39.16
N PRO A 360 0.60 17.44 38.80
CA PRO A 360 -0.15 16.82 37.71
C PRO A 360 -1.48 16.23 38.20
N SER A 361 -2.37 15.92 37.28
CA SER A 361 -3.51 15.04 37.54
C SER A 361 -3.41 13.82 36.62
N GLU A 362 -2.88 12.75 37.18
CA GLU A 362 -3.25 11.38 36.79
C GLU A 362 -4.74 11.19 37.04
N SER A 363 -5.43 10.53 36.10
CA SER A 363 -6.70 9.87 36.39
C SER A 363 -6.59 8.44 35.90
N THR A 364 -6.35 7.58 36.88
CA THR A 364 -6.51 6.13 36.88
C THR A 364 -7.98 5.78 36.72
N ALA A 365 -8.33 4.95 35.74
CA ALA A 365 -9.56 4.15 35.76
C ALA A 365 -9.42 2.89 34.91
N THR A 366 -9.18 1.77 35.59
CA THR A 366 -9.29 0.36 35.14
C THR A 366 -9.68 -0.44 36.39
N PRO A 367 -10.37 -1.60 36.33
CA PRO A 367 -11.35 -2.13 35.38
C PRO A 367 -12.71 -2.42 36.06
N SER A 368 -13.74 -2.79 35.29
CA SER A 368 -14.89 -3.54 35.83
C SER A 368 -15.04 -4.83 35.03
N GLU A 369 -14.67 -5.93 35.70
CA GLU A 369 -15.01 -7.29 35.30
C GLU A 369 -16.52 -7.49 35.40
N SER A 370 -17.10 -8.16 34.41
CA SER A 370 -18.38 -8.86 34.59
C SER A 370 -18.29 -10.20 33.89
N ALA A 371 -18.10 -11.22 34.74
CA ALA A 371 -18.34 -12.60 34.40
C ALA A 371 -19.83 -12.79 34.06
N SER A 372 -20.10 -13.55 33.00
CA SER A 372 -21.40 -14.19 32.82
C SER A 372 -21.17 -15.59 32.28
N THR A 373 -21.31 -16.53 33.20
CA THR A 373 -21.58 -17.94 32.96
C THR A 373 -22.92 -18.08 32.25
N SER A 374 -22.98 -18.85 31.17
CA SER A 374 -24.25 -19.38 30.67
C SER A 374 -24.07 -20.78 30.11
N THR A 375 -25.00 -21.62 30.51
CA THR A 375 -25.02 -23.07 30.49
C THR A 375 -25.49 -23.66 29.16
N THR A 376 -24.85 -24.76 28.76
CA THR A 376 -25.28 -25.74 27.77
C THR A 376 -26.70 -26.24 28.04
N PRO A 377 -27.45 -26.61 26.98
CA PRO A 377 -28.11 -27.92 27.04
C PRO A 377 -27.85 -28.81 25.82
N VAL A 378 -27.87 -30.10 26.15
CA VAL A 378 -27.74 -31.30 25.32
C VAL A 378 -29.02 -31.56 24.52
N ALA A 379 -28.88 -32.05 23.28
CA ALA A 379 -29.90 -32.83 22.56
C ALA A 379 -29.21 -33.67 21.46
N THR A 380 -28.95 -34.95 21.72
CA THR A 380 -29.63 -36.15 21.17
C THR A 380 -29.65 -36.28 19.64
N THR A 381 -28.87 -37.25 19.16
CA THR A 381 -28.90 -37.86 17.84
C THR A 381 -30.18 -38.68 17.61
N PRO A 382 -30.52 -38.92 16.33
CA PRO A 382 -30.90 -40.27 15.94
C PRO A 382 -30.05 -40.81 14.78
N VAL A 383 -29.86 -42.13 14.89
CA VAL A 383 -29.20 -43.05 13.97
C VAL A 383 -30.06 -43.27 12.73
N SER A 384 -29.44 -43.43 11.57
CA SER A 384 -30.02 -44.17 10.44
C SER A 384 -28.90 -44.85 9.65
N ASP A 385 -28.85 -46.17 9.81
CA ASP A 385 -28.17 -47.11 8.94
C ASP A 385 -28.75 -47.04 7.52
N ASN A 386 -27.88 -47.07 6.50
CA ASN A 386 -28.16 -47.68 5.20
C ASN A 386 -26.83 -48.02 4.53
N ASP A 387 -26.59 -49.32 4.42
CA ASP A 387 -25.65 -49.94 3.49
C ASP A 387 -26.01 -49.56 2.05
N GLU A 388 -25.07 -48.96 1.32
CA GLU A 388 -25.12 -48.96 -0.15
C GLU A 388 -23.73 -48.95 -0.76
N SER A 389 -23.58 -49.82 -1.75
CA SER A 389 -22.37 -50.31 -2.39
C SER A 389 -21.47 -49.24 -3.03
N LEU A 390 -20.16 -49.41 -2.85
CA LEU A 390 -19.11 -48.65 -3.54
C LEU A 390 -19.09 -48.96 -5.05
N PRO A 391 -19.11 -47.96 -5.96
CA PRO A 391 -18.80 -48.18 -7.36
C PRO A 391 -17.29 -48.38 -7.55
N VAL A 392 -16.94 -49.51 -8.16
CA VAL A 392 -15.59 -49.84 -8.61
C VAL A 392 -15.31 -49.07 -9.91
N THR A 393 -14.46 -48.04 -9.87
CA THR A 393 -13.94 -47.38 -11.08
C THR A 393 -12.51 -47.84 -11.35
N GLY A 394 -12.39 -49.02 -11.95
CA GLY A 394 -11.21 -49.42 -12.70
C GLY A 394 -11.35 -48.99 -14.16
N ALA A 395 -10.24 -48.54 -14.76
CA ALA A 395 -10.02 -48.24 -16.19
C ALA A 395 -10.30 -46.81 -16.70
N ALA A 396 -9.40 -45.87 -16.38
CA ALA A 396 -9.12 -44.71 -17.26
C ALA A 396 -7.68 -44.14 -17.12
N ALA A 397 -6.72 -44.88 -16.54
CA ALA A 397 -5.35 -44.37 -16.34
C ALA A 397 -4.41 -44.58 -17.55
N GLY A 398 -4.84 -45.28 -18.60
CA GLY A 398 -3.96 -45.62 -19.75
C GLY A 398 -3.76 -44.52 -20.79
N GLY A 399 -4.69 -43.56 -20.90
CA GLY A 399 -4.67 -42.58 -22.00
C GLY A 399 -3.65 -41.44 -21.82
N VAL A 400 -3.40 -41.02 -20.59
CA VAL A 400 -2.56 -39.84 -20.30
C VAL A 400 -1.06 -40.14 -20.50
N ALA A 401 -0.61 -41.35 -20.16
CA ALA A 401 0.78 -41.76 -20.38
C ALA A 401 1.13 -41.91 -21.88
N GLY A 402 0.18 -42.37 -22.70
CA GLY A 402 0.37 -42.52 -24.15
C GLY A 402 0.55 -41.19 -24.89
N GLY A 403 -0.22 -40.16 -24.50
CA GLY A 403 -0.13 -38.83 -25.12
C GLY A 403 1.20 -38.13 -24.87
N ALA A 404 1.75 -38.23 -23.65
CA ALA A 404 3.03 -37.61 -23.30
C ALA A 404 4.21 -38.22 -24.08
N ALA A 405 4.23 -39.55 -24.27
CA ALA A 405 5.28 -40.23 -25.03
C ALA A 405 5.30 -39.80 -26.52
N LEU A 406 4.12 -39.59 -27.12
CA LEU A 406 4.01 -39.14 -28.51
C LEU A 406 4.58 -37.72 -28.70
N LEU A 407 4.28 -36.79 -27.79
CA LEU A 407 4.78 -35.42 -27.86
C LEU A 407 6.31 -35.34 -27.72
N VAL A 408 6.88 -36.16 -26.82
CA VAL A 408 8.34 -36.25 -26.66
C VAL A 408 9.00 -36.80 -27.94
N ALA A 409 8.40 -37.80 -28.57
CA ALA A 409 8.93 -38.37 -29.83
C ALA A 409 8.91 -37.36 -30.98
N VAL A 410 7.82 -36.58 -31.14
CA VAL A 410 7.71 -35.53 -32.16
C VAL A 410 8.73 -34.41 -31.91
N GLY A 411 8.86 -33.96 -30.65
CA GLY A 411 9.84 -32.93 -30.28
C GLY A 411 11.29 -33.36 -30.57
N ALA A 412 11.65 -34.60 -30.22
CA ALA A 412 12.97 -35.16 -30.52
C ALA A 412 13.22 -35.25 -32.03
N GLY A 413 12.21 -35.63 -32.83
CA GLY A 413 12.29 -35.67 -34.28
C GLY A 413 12.57 -34.31 -34.90
N LEU A 414 11.83 -33.28 -34.49
CA LEU A 414 12.02 -31.90 -34.96
C LEU A 414 13.39 -31.34 -34.57
N PHE A 415 13.85 -31.60 -33.35
CA PHE A 415 15.18 -31.19 -32.88
C PHE A 415 16.30 -31.81 -33.72
N PHE A 416 16.20 -33.11 -34.02
CA PHE A 416 17.20 -33.78 -34.86
C PHE A 416 17.18 -33.28 -36.31
N MET A 417 16.01 -32.97 -36.85
CA MET A 417 15.89 -32.42 -38.20
C MET A 417 16.49 -31.01 -38.28
N ALA A 418 16.25 -30.16 -37.28
CA ALA A 418 16.84 -28.83 -37.18
C ALA A 418 18.36 -28.89 -37.05
N ARG A 419 18.89 -29.82 -36.24
CA ARG A 419 20.33 -30.01 -36.07
C ARG A 419 21.03 -30.52 -37.34
N ARG A 420 20.32 -31.25 -38.21
CA ARG A 420 20.89 -31.81 -39.45
C ARG A 420 20.94 -30.79 -40.59
N ARG A 421 20.13 -29.73 -40.55
CA ARG A 421 20.20 -28.62 -41.51
C ARG A 421 21.28 -27.64 -41.08
N LYS A 422 22.50 -27.84 -41.59
CA LYS A 422 23.55 -26.79 -41.58
C LYS A 422 23.04 -25.62 -42.42
N LEU A 423 22.52 -24.58 -41.75
CA LEU A 423 22.16 -23.33 -42.39
C LEU A 423 23.46 -22.63 -42.81
N ASN A 424 23.77 -22.70 -44.11
CA ASN A 424 24.84 -21.91 -44.70
C ASN A 424 24.35 -20.47 -44.79
N PHE A 425 24.65 -19.66 -43.78
CA PHE A 425 24.47 -18.22 -43.85
C PHE A 425 25.54 -17.67 -44.80
N LYS A 426 25.11 -17.23 -45.99
CA LYS A 426 25.90 -16.29 -46.78
C LYS A 426 25.66 -14.89 -46.19
N ALA A 427 26.75 -14.29 -45.71
CA ALA A 427 26.79 -12.91 -45.25
C ALA A 427 26.67 -11.93 -46.43
#